data_AF-A0A7S1U485-F1
#
_entry.id   AF-A0A7S1U485-F1
#
_cell.length_a   1.000
_cell.length_b   1.000
_cell.length_c   1.000
_cell.angle_alpha   90.00
_cell.angle_beta   90.00
_cell.angle_gamma   90.00
#
_symmetry.space_group_name_H-M   'P 1'
#
loop_
_entity.id
_entity.type
_entity.pdbx_description
1 polymer ?
#
loop_
_entity_poly.entity_id
_entity_poly.type
_entity_poly.pdbx_seq_one_letter_code
_entity_poly.pdbx_strand_id
1 'polypeptide(L)'
;RGEAVPDALLRVRCAGDAKKEWNVDLEGRVVLTLHALPGGARLALVNVYAPAGSREEERGGFRKAFQEALAFRLRQLRAAGFRAIVVAGDLNAMAGPLDMHTGNGERQQWLDAGTWDADTPYGSVRWLRSLLTSYTTTTKDGGGWRTERRRDNLLFDAFRALHTAREGAYTCWSTKKRHRETNCGERLDYVLCTEDLRGSSAANGGGGGAFRVVDCDIWPEFQGSDHCPCWAAFDLPEPSEVDATAAADAAPPALFASQWPEFRGRQQKLGDLFKRNAGANAGVNANLSVGSNVAADANGGANGNRKRAAAAPPPPPKKKRVTLHS
;
A
#
# COMPACT_ATOMS: atom_id res chain seq x y z
N ARG A 1 21.66 17.71 -7.03
CA ARG A 1 22.20 17.62 -8.40
C ARG A 1 21.48 16.47 -9.10
N GLY A 2 20.74 16.77 -10.16
CA GLY A 2 19.86 15.84 -10.86
C GLY A 2 20.62 14.87 -11.75
N GLU A 3 21.07 13.75 -11.17
CA GLU A 3 21.24 12.56 -11.98
C GLU A 3 19.86 11.96 -12.22
N ALA A 4 19.41 12.01 -13.48
CA ALA A 4 18.21 11.33 -13.91
C ALA A 4 18.35 9.84 -13.56
N VAL A 5 17.44 9.32 -12.74
CA VAL A 5 17.34 7.88 -12.51
C VAL A 5 17.08 7.24 -13.87
N PRO A 6 17.96 6.32 -14.35
CA PRO A 6 17.78 5.68 -15.65
C PRO A 6 16.33 5.19 -15.86
N ASP A 7 15.73 5.42 -17.03
CA ASP A 7 14.33 5.04 -17.31
C ASP A 7 14.06 3.53 -17.12
N ALA A 8 15.10 2.70 -17.28
CA ALA A 8 15.09 1.27 -16.96
C ALA A 8 14.84 0.97 -15.45
N LEU A 9 15.16 1.91 -14.57
CA LEU A 9 14.86 1.86 -13.14
C LEU A 9 13.41 2.28 -12.82
N LEU A 10 12.65 2.80 -13.79
CA LEU A 10 11.25 3.22 -13.61
C LEU A 10 10.24 2.19 -14.10
N ARG A 11 10.56 1.37 -15.11
CA ARG A 11 9.64 0.35 -15.68
C ARG A 11 9.93 -1.09 -15.25
N VAL A 12 8.95 -1.77 -14.67
CA VAL A 12 9.07 -3.13 -14.16
C VAL A 12 8.63 -4.10 -15.27
N ARG A 13 9.59 -4.62 -16.03
CA ARG A 13 9.32 -5.67 -17.04
C ARG A 13 9.67 -7.04 -16.43
N CYS A 14 8.72 -7.97 -16.44
CA CYS A 14 9.01 -9.37 -16.17
C CYS A 14 9.03 -10.14 -17.49
N ALA A 15 10.14 -10.81 -17.79
CA ALA A 15 10.17 -11.85 -18.80
C ALA A 15 9.47 -13.08 -18.21
N GLY A 16 8.21 -13.29 -18.57
CA GLY A 16 7.47 -14.51 -18.24
C GLY A 16 7.67 -15.59 -19.32
N ASP A 17 7.44 -16.85 -18.93
CA ASP A 17 7.51 -18.04 -19.80
C ASP A 17 6.93 -17.78 -21.20
N ALA A 18 7.59 -18.36 -22.21
CA ALA A 18 7.55 -18.09 -23.65
C ALA A 18 6.17 -18.13 -24.38
N LYS A 19 5.04 -18.03 -23.69
CA LYS A 19 3.69 -17.98 -24.26
C LYS A 19 2.81 -16.81 -23.78
N LYS A 20 3.22 -16.02 -22.77
CA LYS A 20 2.46 -14.83 -22.34
C LYS A 20 3.37 -13.81 -21.64
N GLU A 21 3.66 -12.69 -22.31
CA GLU A 21 4.29 -11.55 -21.65
C GLU A 21 3.24 -10.82 -20.79
N TRP A 22 3.44 -10.78 -19.48
CA TRP A 22 2.60 -9.99 -18.57
C TRP A 22 3.16 -8.58 -18.44
N ASN A 23 2.42 -7.58 -18.91
CA ASN A 23 2.75 -6.19 -18.63
C ASN A 23 2.16 -5.78 -17.27
N VAL A 24 2.94 -6.02 -16.21
CA VAL A 24 2.52 -5.85 -14.81
C VAL A 24 2.29 -4.40 -14.38
N ASP A 25 2.79 -3.43 -15.14
CA ASP A 25 2.67 -1.99 -14.85
C ASP A 25 1.35 -1.36 -15.36
N LEU A 26 0.58 -2.05 -16.20
CA LEU A 26 -0.65 -1.47 -16.81
C LEU A 26 -1.80 -1.26 -15.81
N GLU A 27 -1.78 -1.92 -14.66
CA GLU A 27 -2.87 -1.84 -13.67
C GLU A 27 -2.64 -0.77 -12.59
N GLY A 28 -1.61 0.09 -12.73
CA GLY A 28 -1.38 1.20 -11.80
C GLY A 28 -1.10 0.78 -10.36
N ARG A 29 -0.44 -0.37 -10.18
CA ARG A 29 -0.28 -1.07 -8.88
C ARG A 29 0.92 -0.64 -8.05
N VAL A 30 1.83 0.14 -8.62
CA VAL A 30 3.03 0.61 -7.92
C VAL A 30 3.25 2.09 -8.22
N VAL A 31 3.47 2.87 -7.16
CA VAL A 31 3.95 4.24 -7.27
C VAL A 31 5.22 4.36 -6.43
N LEU A 32 6.31 4.77 -7.06
CA LEU A 32 7.59 4.98 -6.41
C LEU A 32 7.88 6.48 -6.31
N THR A 33 8.19 6.94 -5.10
CA THR A 33 8.63 8.31 -4.82
C THR A 33 10.01 8.29 -4.19
N LEU A 34 10.86 9.24 -4.62
CA LEU A 34 12.21 9.41 -4.11
C LEU A 34 12.29 10.68 -3.29
N HIS A 35 12.79 10.54 -2.07
CA HIS A 35 12.87 11.63 -1.11
C HIS A 35 14.32 11.86 -0.72
N ALA A 36 14.77 13.11 -0.81
CA ALA A 36 16.03 13.52 -0.19
C ALA A 36 15.82 13.58 1.32
N LEU A 37 16.75 13.00 2.07
CA LEU A 37 16.79 13.08 3.53
C LEU A 37 17.98 13.96 3.95
N PRO A 38 17.91 14.58 5.14
CA PRO A 38 19.03 15.37 5.67
C PRO A 38 20.32 14.55 5.73
N GLY A 39 21.46 15.22 5.52
CA GLY A 39 22.77 14.56 5.41
C GLY A 39 23.01 13.85 4.07
N GLY A 40 22.19 14.12 3.05
CA GLY A 40 22.38 13.62 1.69
C GLY A 40 21.92 12.18 1.47
N ALA A 41 21.29 11.55 2.47
CA ALA A 41 20.66 10.25 2.31
C ALA A 41 19.44 10.34 1.37
N ARG A 42 19.04 9.20 0.79
CA ARG A 42 17.89 9.12 -0.11
C ARG A 42 16.98 7.98 0.32
N LEU A 43 15.69 8.26 0.42
CA LEU A 43 14.63 7.29 0.66
C LEU A 43 13.90 6.97 -0.63
N ALA A 44 13.77 5.68 -0.95
CA ALA A 44 12.80 5.20 -1.92
C ALA A 44 11.56 4.68 -1.19
N LEU A 45 10.42 5.37 -1.36
CA LEU A 45 9.12 4.92 -0.87
C LEU A 45 8.36 4.27 -2.03
N VAL A 46 8.08 2.99 -1.90
CA VAL A 46 7.39 2.16 -2.90
C VAL A 46 6.00 1.82 -2.36
N ASN A 47 4.98 2.52 -2.85
CA ASN A 47 3.58 2.23 -2.55
C ASN A 47 3.10 1.10 -3.48
N VAL A 48 2.54 0.03 -2.91
CA VAL A 48 2.18 -1.20 -3.63
C VAL A 48 0.73 -1.59 -3.34
N TYR A 49 0.00 -1.94 -4.39
CA TYR A 49 -1.24 -2.69 -4.35
C TYR A 49 -1.12 -3.96 -5.20
N ALA A 50 -0.65 -5.03 -4.57
CA ALA A 50 -0.37 -6.29 -5.25
C ALA A 50 -1.67 -6.98 -5.72
N PRO A 51 -1.62 -7.80 -6.79
CA PRO A 51 -2.79 -8.55 -7.24
C PRO A 51 -3.25 -9.55 -6.18
N ALA A 52 -4.54 -9.52 -5.85
CA ALA A 52 -5.14 -10.47 -4.92
C ALA A 52 -5.03 -11.92 -5.40
N GLY A 53 -4.91 -12.84 -4.44
CA GLY A 53 -5.09 -14.27 -4.69
C GLY A 53 -6.58 -14.58 -4.84
N SER A 54 -7.03 -14.88 -6.05
CA SER A 54 -8.31 -15.54 -6.25
C SER A 54 -8.13 -17.06 -6.16
N ARG A 55 -9.18 -17.76 -5.72
CA ARG A 55 -9.29 -19.22 -5.94
C ARG A 55 -9.29 -19.58 -7.43
N GLU A 56 -9.64 -18.63 -8.29
CA GLU A 56 -9.62 -18.76 -9.73
C GLU A 56 -8.18 -18.67 -10.25
N GLU A 57 -7.71 -19.75 -10.89
CA GLU A 57 -6.33 -19.92 -11.38
C GLU A 57 -5.90 -18.86 -12.43
N GLU A 58 -6.86 -18.19 -13.08
CA GLU A 58 -6.63 -17.39 -14.28
C GLU A 58 -5.65 -16.21 -14.05
N ARG A 59 -5.64 -15.64 -12.84
CA ARG A 59 -4.75 -14.52 -12.47
C ARG A 59 -3.48 -14.96 -11.72
N GLY A 60 -3.32 -16.25 -11.43
CA GLY A 60 -2.16 -16.76 -10.69
C GLY A 60 -0.82 -16.42 -11.35
N GLY A 61 -0.76 -16.54 -12.69
CA GLY A 61 0.42 -16.19 -13.48
C GLY A 61 0.77 -14.70 -13.40
N PHE A 62 -0.23 -13.82 -13.50
CA PHE A 62 -0.03 -12.36 -13.38
C PHE A 62 0.47 -11.97 -11.98
N ARG A 63 -0.12 -12.55 -10.92
CA ARG A 63 0.31 -12.30 -9.53
C ARG A 63 1.78 -12.71 -9.33
N LYS A 64 2.16 -13.91 -9.77
CA LYS A 64 3.54 -14.40 -9.67
C LYS A 64 4.50 -13.50 -10.44
N ALA A 65 4.16 -13.14 -11.68
CA ALA A 65 4.95 -12.21 -12.47
C ALA A 65 5.12 -10.86 -11.77
N PHE A 66 4.04 -10.28 -11.25
CA PHE A 66 4.09 -9.02 -10.48
C PHE A 66 5.01 -9.13 -9.26
N GLN A 67 4.89 -10.20 -8.48
CA GLN A 67 5.68 -10.48 -7.28
C GLN A 67 7.18 -10.61 -7.59
N GLU A 68 7.54 -11.33 -8.65
CA GLU A 68 8.92 -11.45 -9.13
C GLU A 68 9.47 -10.11 -9.61
N ALA A 69 8.66 -9.35 -10.33
CA ALA A 69 9.05 -8.07 -10.89
C ALA A 69 9.27 -7.01 -9.79
N LEU A 70 8.41 -7.00 -8.76
CA LEU A 70 8.58 -6.17 -7.57
C LEU A 70 9.86 -6.56 -6.82
N ALA A 71 10.08 -7.85 -6.56
CA ALA A 71 11.30 -8.33 -5.91
C ALA A 71 12.57 -7.93 -6.68
N PHE A 72 12.54 -8.05 -8.01
CA PHE A 72 13.62 -7.62 -8.89
C PHE A 72 13.86 -6.11 -8.78
N ARG A 73 12.80 -5.28 -8.86
CA ARG A 73 12.91 -3.82 -8.73
C ARG A 73 13.55 -3.41 -7.40
N LEU A 74 13.14 -4.02 -6.29
CA LEU A 74 13.69 -3.71 -4.97
C LEU A 74 15.20 -4.01 -4.89
N ARG A 75 15.64 -5.12 -5.50
CA ARG A 75 17.08 -5.44 -5.62
C ARG A 75 17.81 -4.45 -6.51
N GLN A 76 17.20 -3.97 -7.60
CA GLN A 76 17.79 -2.94 -8.45
C GLN A 76 17.93 -1.59 -7.73
N LEU A 77 16.95 -1.19 -6.91
CA LEU A 77 17.07 0.00 -6.06
C LEU A 77 18.23 -0.16 -5.06
N ARG A 78 18.35 -1.34 -4.43
CA ARG A 78 19.47 -1.63 -3.53
C ARG A 78 20.82 -1.54 -4.25
N ALA A 79 20.92 -2.14 -5.44
CA ALA A 79 22.13 -2.12 -6.27
C ALA A 79 22.49 -0.70 -6.74
N ALA A 80 21.49 0.16 -6.96
CA ALA A 80 21.67 1.59 -7.28
C ALA A 80 22.07 2.45 -6.05
N GLY A 81 22.33 1.83 -4.90
CA GLY A 81 22.82 2.50 -3.70
C GLY A 81 21.74 3.05 -2.76
N PHE A 82 20.46 2.72 -2.98
CA PHE A 82 19.41 3.07 -2.01
C PHE A 82 19.57 2.21 -0.75
N ARG A 83 19.95 2.87 0.34
CA ARG A 83 20.07 2.27 1.68
C ARG A 83 18.75 2.28 2.42
N ALA A 84 17.96 3.34 2.25
CA ALA A 84 16.62 3.48 2.79
C ALA A 84 15.58 3.13 1.71
N ILE A 85 14.98 1.94 1.80
CA ILE A 85 13.85 1.53 0.96
C ILE A 85 12.71 1.16 1.89
N VAL A 86 11.54 1.77 1.68
CA VAL A 86 10.30 1.46 2.37
C VAL A 86 9.30 0.96 1.33
N VAL A 87 8.74 -0.22 1.55
CA VAL A 87 7.62 -0.75 0.78
C VAL A 87 6.39 -0.70 1.66
N ALA A 88 5.34 -0.02 1.20
CA ALA A 88 4.11 0.17 1.97
C ALA A 88 2.89 -0.18 1.13
N GLY A 89 1.89 -0.80 1.75
CA GLY A 89 0.59 -1.07 1.14
C GLY A 89 0.16 -2.53 1.24
N ASP A 90 -0.87 -2.87 0.47
CA ASP A 90 -1.46 -4.20 0.40
C ASP A 90 -0.64 -5.10 -0.51
N LEU A 91 0.03 -6.08 0.08
CA LEU A 91 0.85 -7.07 -0.63
C LEU A 91 0.07 -8.31 -1.04
N ASN A 92 -1.21 -8.44 -0.64
CA ASN A 92 -2.04 -9.61 -0.87
C ASN A 92 -1.29 -10.93 -0.58
N ALA A 93 -0.49 -10.90 0.49
CA ALA A 93 0.36 -11.98 0.93
C ALA A 93 0.47 -11.94 2.45
N MET A 94 0.69 -13.10 3.06
CA MET A 94 0.83 -13.26 4.49
C MET A 94 2.18 -13.89 4.82
N ALA A 95 2.84 -13.49 5.91
CA ALA A 95 4.17 -14.02 6.24
C ALA A 95 4.10 -15.33 7.03
N GLY A 96 2.92 -15.74 7.52
CA GLY A 96 2.73 -17.01 8.22
C GLY A 96 1.40 -17.09 8.98
N PRO A 97 1.22 -18.15 9.78
CA PRO A 97 -0.04 -18.42 10.49
C PRO A 97 -0.52 -17.30 11.42
N LEU A 98 0.39 -16.53 12.03
CA LEU A 98 0.02 -15.39 12.87
C LEU A 98 -0.76 -14.29 12.14
N ASP A 99 -0.66 -14.25 10.82
CA ASP A 99 -1.28 -13.25 9.96
C ASP A 99 -2.65 -13.73 9.43
N MET A 100 -3.17 -14.84 9.94
CA MET A 100 -4.47 -15.42 9.58
C MET A 100 -5.35 -15.66 10.80
N HIS A 101 -6.67 -15.49 10.65
CA HIS A 101 -7.62 -15.79 11.72
C HIS A 101 -7.79 -17.29 12.01
N THR A 102 -8.26 -17.59 13.22
CA THR A 102 -8.54 -18.97 13.68
C THR A 102 -9.99 -19.39 13.48
N GLY A 103 -10.91 -18.45 13.24
CA GLY A 103 -12.36 -18.67 13.32
C GLY A 103 -13.00 -19.76 12.44
N ASN A 104 -12.31 -20.28 11.42
CA ASN A 104 -12.77 -21.40 10.58
C ASN A 104 -11.91 -22.68 10.73
N GLY A 105 -10.95 -22.69 11.66
CA GLY A 105 -10.03 -23.80 11.85
C GLY A 105 -8.94 -23.94 10.78
N GLU A 106 -8.95 -23.15 9.69
CA GLU A 106 -7.95 -23.26 8.61
C GLU A 106 -6.54 -22.99 9.13
N ARG A 107 -6.38 -22.04 10.07
CA ARG A 107 -5.07 -21.78 10.71
C ARG A 107 -4.60 -22.99 11.50
N GLN A 108 -5.50 -23.63 12.24
CA GLN A 108 -5.14 -24.80 13.04
C GLN A 108 -4.80 -25.98 12.13
N GLN A 109 -5.59 -26.23 11.09
CA GLN A 109 -5.30 -27.26 10.09
C GLN A 109 -3.95 -27.03 9.41
N TRP A 110 -3.62 -25.77 9.09
CA TRP A 110 -2.35 -25.42 8.46
C TRP A 110 -1.15 -25.64 9.41
N LEU A 111 -1.34 -25.39 10.71
CA LEU A 111 -0.37 -25.70 11.75
C LEU A 111 -0.21 -27.20 11.96
N ASP A 112 -1.32 -27.93 12.12
CA ASP A 112 -1.36 -29.38 12.36
C ASP A 112 -0.75 -30.17 11.19
N ALA A 113 -0.94 -29.70 9.95
CA ALA A 113 -0.40 -30.33 8.75
C ALA A 113 1.11 -30.15 8.60
N GLY A 114 1.76 -29.28 9.39
CA GLY A 114 3.21 -29.06 9.23
C GLY A 114 3.60 -28.19 8.05
N THR A 115 2.65 -27.55 7.37
CA THR A 115 2.84 -26.89 6.06
C THR A 115 2.80 -25.36 6.13
N TRP A 116 3.02 -24.77 7.31
CA TRP A 116 2.92 -23.33 7.58
C TRP A 116 3.88 -22.40 6.80
N ASP A 117 4.78 -22.97 6.00
CA ASP A 117 5.68 -22.29 5.08
C ASP A 117 5.27 -22.45 3.60
N ALA A 118 4.23 -23.23 3.32
CA ALA A 118 3.66 -23.38 1.99
C ALA A 118 2.82 -22.15 1.62
N ASP A 119 2.82 -21.83 0.33
CA ASP A 119 1.87 -20.87 -0.20
C ASP A 119 0.45 -21.44 -0.06
N THR A 120 -0.49 -20.57 0.32
CA THR A 120 -1.91 -20.91 0.39
C THR A 120 -2.62 -20.29 -0.81
N PRO A 121 -3.84 -20.74 -1.15
CA PRO A 121 -4.66 -20.04 -2.14
C PRO A 121 -4.85 -18.55 -1.81
N TYR A 122 -4.81 -18.21 -0.53
CA TYR A 122 -5.04 -16.87 0.01
C TYR A 122 -3.76 -16.05 0.23
N GLY A 123 -2.57 -16.66 0.20
CA GLY A 123 -1.34 -15.96 0.57
C GLY A 123 -0.05 -16.55 -0.01
N SER A 124 0.76 -15.67 -0.60
CA SER A 124 2.10 -15.99 -1.12
C SER A 124 3.18 -15.93 -0.03
N VAL A 125 3.12 -16.88 0.90
CA VAL A 125 4.00 -16.99 2.08
C VAL A 125 5.47 -17.08 1.70
N ARG A 126 5.82 -17.94 0.74
CA ARG A 126 7.22 -18.18 0.33
C ARG A 126 7.81 -16.95 -0.32
N TRP A 127 7.05 -16.31 -1.20
CA TRP A 127 7.47 -15.07 -1.85
C TRP A 127 7.73 -13.97 -0.83
N LEU A 128 6.77 -13.69 0.06
CA LEU A 128 6.95 -12.63 1.05
C LEU A 128 8.15 -12.93 1.96
N ARG A 129 8.28 -14.15 2.48
CA ARG A 129 9.44 -14.57 3.29
C ARG A 129 10.77 -14.48 2.54
N SER A 130 10.80 -14.64 1.22
CA SER A 130 12.01 -14.47 0.41
C SER A 130 12.52 -13.02 0.38
N LEU A 131 11.67 -12.05 0.72
CA LEU A 131 12.06 -10.65 0.88
C LEU A 131 12.50 -10.34 2.31
N LEU A 132 12.04 -11.13 3.29
CA LEU A 132 12.16 -10.81 4.71
C LEU A 132 13.44 -11.36 5.36
N THR A 133 14.22 -10.50 5.98
CA THR A 133 15.41 -10.82 6.80
C THR A 133 15.06 -11.44 8.14
N SER A 134 13.84 -11.22 8.60
CA SER A 134 13.27 -11.87 9.76
C SER A 134 11.77 -12.01 9.61
N TYR A 135 11.22 -13.15 10.03
CA TYR A 135 9.78 -13.37 10.11
C TYR A 135 9.44 -14.23 11.33
N THR A 136 8.23 -14.06 11.86
CA THR A 136 7.74 -14.92 12.95
C THR A 136 7.23 -16.22 12.38
N THR A 137 7.65 -17.33 12.99
CA THR A 137 7.24 -18.69 12.66
C THR A 137 6.91 -19.45 13.94
N THR A 138 6.32 -20.64 13.83
CA THR A 138 6.02 -21.50 14.98
C THR A 138 7.11 -22.56 15.19
N THR A 139 7.17 -23.16 16.38
CA THR A 139 7.93 -24.40 16.63
C THR A 139 7.26 -25.59 15.94
N LYS A 140 8.04 -26.65 15.63
CA LYS A 140 7.50 -27.87 15.02
C LYS A 140 6.35 -28.49 15.82
N ASP A 141 6.36 -28.29 17.14
CA ASP A 141 5.35 -28.84 18.05
C ASP A 141 4.15 -27.90 18.25
N GLY A 142 4.06 -26.79 17.49
CA GLY A 142 2.97 -25.82 17.55
C GLY A 142 2.87 -24.98 18.83
N GLY A 143 3.68 -25.27 19.85
CA GLY A 143 3.57 -24.70 21.20
C GLY A 143 4.08 -23.27 21.41
N GLY A 144 4.65 -22.60 20.40
CA GLY A 144 5.12 -21.22 20.57
C GLY A 144 5.67 -20.53 19.32
N TRP A 145 5.71 -19.19 19.38
CA TRP A 145 6.23 -18.32 18.33
C TRP A 145 7.74 -18.09 18.49
N ARG A 146 8.48 -18.15 17.38
CA ARG A 146 9.90 -17.82 17.31
C ARG A 146 10.21 -16.95 16.09
N THR A 147 11.26 -16.15 16.18
CA THR A 147 11.75 -15.38 15.03
C THR A 147 12.78 -16.19 14.27
N GLU A 148 12.54 -16.38 12.97
CA GLU A 148 13.54 -16.90 12.05
C GLU A 148 14.28 -15.74 11.39
N ARG A 149 15.58 -15.89 11.14
CA ARG A 149 16.42 -14.89 10.46
C ARG A 149 17.00 -15.43 9.17
N ARG A 150 17.07 -14.56 8.15
CA ARG A 150 17.60 -14.79 6.81
C ARG A 150 18.42 -13.57 6.39
N ARG A 151 19.69 -13.52 6.80
CA ARG A 151 20.52 -12.30 6.66
C ARG A 151 20.76 -11.87 5.22
N ASP A 152 20.60 -12.77 4.25
CA ASP A 152 20.80 -12.49 2.83
C ASP A 152 19.59 -11.82 2.16
N ASN A 153 18.45 -11.75 2.85
CA ASN A 153 17.26 -11.07 2.35
C ASN A 153 17.37 -9.55 2.56
N LEU A 154 16.44 -8.79 1.97
CA LEU A 154 16.58 -7.33 1.85
C LEU A 154 15.84 -6.53 2.92
N LEU A 155 14.62 -6.97 3.24
CA LEU A 155 13.64 -6.17 3.98
C LEU A 155 13.29 -6.81 5.31
N PHE A 156 12.83 -6.04 6.28
CA PHE A 156 12.15 -6.55 7.46
C PHE A 156 10.74 -6.00 7.55
N ASP A 157 9.85 -6.77 8.18
CA ASP A 157 8.49 -6.32 8.51
C ASP A 157 8.54 -5.45 9.77
N ALA A 158 8.24 -4.15 9.62
CA ALA A 158 8.28 -3.19 10.72
C ALA A 158 7.31 -3.55 11.85
N PHE A 159 6.13 -4.06 11.50
CA PHE A 159 5.13 -4.47 12.47
C PHE A 159 5.64 -5.66 13.30
N ARG A 160 6.14 -6.71 12.65
CA ARG A 160 6.64 -7.91 13.36
C ARG A 160 7.97 -7.70 14.08
N ALA A 161 8.74 -6.68 13.70
CA ALA A 161 9.93 -6.27 14.44
C ALA A 161 9.59 -5.72 15.84
N LEU A 162 8.41 -5.11 16.01
CA LEU A 162 7.95 -4.53 17.28
C LEU A 162 6.92 -5.41 18.00
N HIS A 163 6.08 -6.11 17.24
CA HIS A 163 4.94 -6.91 17.72
C HIS A 163 5.09 -8.39 17.30
N THR A 164 6.23 -8.98 17.66
CA THR A 164 6.68 -10.29 17.14
C THR A 164 5.62 -11.39 17.22
N ALA A 165 4.95 -11.53 18.35
CA ALA A 165 3.98 -12.61 18.61
C ALA A 165 2.53 -12.11 18.76
N ARG A 166 2.22 -10.85 18.38
CA ARG A 166 0.87 -10.31 18.56
C ARG A 166 -0.13 -11.03 17.66
N GLU A 167 -1.12 -11.68 18.26
CA GLU A 167 -2.23 -12.31 17.56
C GLU A 167 -3.36 -11.33 17.30
N GLY A 168 -4.28 -11.67 16.39
CA GLY A 168 -5.47 -10.84 16.11
C GLY A 168 -5.18 -9.51 15.41
N ALA A 169 -3.94 -9.30 14.94
CA ALA A 169 -3.48 -8.07 14.31
C ALA A 169 -3.76 -8.07 12.80
N TYR A 170 -5.03 -8.12 12.43
CA TYR A 170 -5.47 -8.20 11.04
C TYR A 170 -5.67 -6.81 10.45
N THR A 171 -5.55 -6.70 9.13
CA THR A 171 -5.75 -5.45 8.39
C THR A 171 -6.84 -5.56 7.34
N CYS A 172 -7.28 -6.77 6.97
CA CYS A 172 -8.36 -7.01 6.00
C CYS A 172 -9.42 -7.95 6.59
N TRP A 173 -10.69 -7.64 6.37
CA TRP A 173 -11.82 -8.47 6.80
C TRP A 173 -12.91 -8.53 5.73
N SER A 174 -13.44 -9.74 5.49
CA SER A 174 -14.57 -9.91 4.58
C SER A 174 -15.81 -9.11 5.03
N THR A 175 -16.19 -8.11 4.23
CA THR A 175 -17.41 -7.31 4.42
C THR A 175 -18.67 -8.14 4.25
N LYS A 176 -18.70 -9.03 3.24
CA LYS A 176 -19.82 -9.94 2.98
C LYS A 176 -20.18 -10.81 4.19
N LYS A 177 -19.17 -11.23 4.96
CA LYS A 177 -19.35 -12.07 6.15
C LYS A 177 -19.34 -11.27 7.46
N ARG A 178 -19.24 -9.94 7.40
CA ARG A 178 -19.12 -9.04 8.57
C ARG A 178 -18.02 -9.45 9.53
N HIS A 179 -16.92 -9.98 8.99
CA HIS A 179 -15.84 -10.57 9.78
C HIS A 179 -15.08 -9.59 10.66
N ARG A 180 -15.20 -8.28 10.40
CA ARG A 180 -14.55 -7.25 11.22
C ARG A 180 -15.07 -7.26 12.65
N GLU A 181 -16.35 -7.57 12.85
CA GLU A 181 -17.01 -7.60 14.18
C GLU A 181 -16.52 -8.76 15.05
N THR A 182 -16.13 -9.87 14.42
CA THR A 182 -15.60 -11.07 15.10
C THR A 182 -14.09 -11.19 14.99
N ASN A 183 -13.42 -10.16 14.45
CA ASN A 183 -12.00 -10.15 14.12
C ASN A 183 -11.52 -11.38 13.32
N CYS A 184 -12.33 -11.86 12.37
CA CYS A 184 -11.98 -12.97 11.47
C CYS A 184 -11.29 -12.44 10.20
N GLY A 185 -10.07 -11.93 10.35
CA GLY A 185 -9.33 -11.27 9.26
C GLY A 185 -7.99 -11.90 8.89
N GLU A 186 -7.28 -11.19 8.02
CA GLU A 186 -5.92 -11.48 7.57
C GLU A 186 -5.08 -10.20 7.66
N ARG A 187 -3.76 -10.33 7.85
CA ARG A 187 -2.82 -9.19 7.78
C ARG A 187 -2.15 -9.18 6.41
N LEU A 188 -2.64 -8.30 5.55
CA LEU A 188 -2.21 -8.18 4.14
C LEU A 188 -1.47 -6.87 3.85
N ASP A 189 -1.59 -5.90 4.76
CA ASP A 189 -0.99 -4.57 4.64
C ASP A 189 0.29 -4.49 5.46
N TYR A 190 1.36 -4.00 4.82
CA TYR A 190 2.70 -4.01 5.40
C TYR A 190 3.38 -2.65 5.28
N VAL A 191 4.24 -2.37 6.26
CA VAL A 191 5.38 -1.47 6.08
C VAL A 191 6.65 -2.31 6.17
N LEU A 192 7.27 -2.60 5.03
CA LEU A 192 8.54 -3.31 4.95
C LEU A 192 9.68 -2.32 4.76
N CYS A 193 10.80 -2.54 5.43
CA CYS A 193 11.94 -1.61 5.44
C CYS A 193 13.25 -2.34 5.21
N THR A 194 14.23 -1.73 4.53
CA THR A 194 15.59 -2.26 4.50
C THR A 194 16.20 -2.33 5.90
N GLU A 195 17.08 -3.31 6.15
CA GLU A 195 17.77 -3.48 7.44
C GLU A 195 18.51 -2.24 7.94
N ASP A 196 18.96 -1.37 7.03
CA ASP A 196 19.57 -0.08 7.35
C ASP A 196 18.65 0.84 8.20
N LEU A 197 17.33 0.65 8.08
CA LEU A 197 16.32 1.38 8.84
C LEU A 197 15.96 0.70 10.16
N ARG A 198 16.56 -0.46 10.45
CA ARG A 198 16.39 -1.14 11.73
C ARG A 198 17.22 -0.39 12.77
N GLY A 199 16.57 0.16 13.79
CA GLY A 199 17.27 0.81 14.89
C GLY A 199 18.31 -0.12 15.51
N SER A 200 19.57 0.32 15.60
CA SER A 200 20.62 -0.46 16.24
C SER A 200 20.40 -0.48 17.76
N SER A 201 20.10 -1.65 18.33
CA SER A 201 20.67 -1.96 19.65
C SER A 201 22.09 -2.45 19.43
N ALA A 202 23.04 -1.52 19.36
CA ALA A 202 24.48 -1.62 19.66
C ALA A 202 25.34 -2.84 19.24
N ALA A 203 24.84 -3.84 18.50
CA ALA A 203 25.56 -5.11 18.32
C ALA A 203 26.35 -5.23 17.01
N ASN A 204 26.13 -4.36 16.03
CA ASN A 204 26.90 -4.33 14.78
C ASN A 204 27.34 -2.90 14.55
N GLY A 205 28.63 -2.61 14.73
CA GLY A 205 29.25 -1.27 14.65
C GLY A 205 29.27 -0.62 13.25
N GLY A 206 28.15 -0.67 12.52
CA GLY A 206 27.90 0.13 11.32
C GLY A 206 26.89 1.22 11.67
N GLY A 207 27.27 2.48 11.47
CA GLY A 207 26.54 3.68 11.89
C GLY A 207 25.03 3.59 11.65
N GLY A 208 24.27 3.45 12.74
CA GLY A 208 22.83 3.66 12.74
C GLY A 208 22.56 5.11 12.39
N GLY A 209 22.11 5.35 11.16
CA GLY A 209 21.73 6.68 10.71
C GLY A 209 20.56 7.22 11.54
N ALA A 210 20.41 8.54 11.57
CA ALA A 210 19.29 9.23 12.22
C ALA A 210 17.92 8.91 11.61
N PHE A 211 17.86 8.11 10.54
CA PHE A 211 16.64 7.67 9.87
C PHE A 211 16.35 6.18 10.15
N ARG A 212 15.40 5.89 11.04
CA ARG A 212 15.06 4.52 11.48
C ARG A 212 13.60 4.37 11.85
N VAL A 213 13.06 3.16 11.76
CA VAL A 213 11.74 2.83 12.29
C VAL A 213 11.78 2.90 13.82
N VAL A 214 10.85 3.63 14.42
CA VAL A 214 10.70 3.75 15.88
C VAL A 214 9.38 3.21 16.40
N ASP A 215 8.35 3.18 15.56
CA ASP A 215 7.05 2.62 15.93
C ASP A 215 6.33 2.12 14.67
N CYS A 216 5.41 1.17 14.83
CA CYS A 216 4.59 0.64 13.76
C CYS A 216 3.38 -0.09 14.36
N ASP A 217 2.20 0.23 13.87
CA ASP A 217 0.97 -0.46 14.27
C ASP A 217 -0.10 -0.37 13.17
N ILE A 218 -1.30 -0.86 13.47
CA ILE A 218 -2.51 -0.82 12.66
C ILE A 218 -3.58 0.01 13.36
N TRP A 219 -4.57 0.44 12.58
CA TRP A 219 -5.67 1.29 13.03
C TRP A 219 -7.03 0.60 12.78
N PRO A 220 -7.31 -0.53 13.46
CA PRO A 220 -8.49 -1.36 13.19
C PRO A 220 -9.82 -0.64 13.45
N GLU A 221 -9.82 0.46 14.19
CA GLU A 221 -10.97 1.31 14.45
C GLU A 221 -11.40 2.17 13.24
N PHE A 222 -10.51 2.43 12.29
CA PHE A 222 -10.82 3.26 11.11
C PHE A 222 -11.58 2.46 10.05
N GLN A 223 -12.87 2.75 9.92
CA GLN A 223 -13.79 2.10 8.98
C GLN A 223 -13.85 2.84 7.63
N GLY A 224 -14.59 2.27 6.67
CA GLY A 224 -14.79 2.83 5.33
C GLY A 224 -14.20 1.97 4.19
N SER A 225 -13.33 1.04 4.55
CA SER A 225 -12.78 -0.01 3.69
C SER A 225 -12.94 -1.37 4.39
N ASP A 226 -12.88 -2.46 3.62
CA ASP A 226 -12.65 -3.82 4.14
C ASP A 226 -11.25 -3.98 4.73
N HIS A 227 -10.35 -3.04 4.42
CA HIS A 227 -9.06 -2.88 5.09
C HIS A 227 -9.08 -1.81 6.20
N CYS A 228 -8.09 -1.85 7.09
CA CYS A 228 -7.73 -0.73 7.97
C CYS A 228 -6.32 -0.22 7.64
N PRO A 229 -6.00 1.05 7.94
CA PRO A 229 -4.65 1.56 7.74
C PRO A 229 -3.62 0.81 8.60
N CYS A 230 -2.42 0.67 8.06
CA CYS A 230 -1.20 0.41 8.81
C CYS A 230 -0.32 1.66 8.77
N TRP A 231 0.47 1.89 9.81
CA TRP A 231 1.34 3.06 9.91
C TRP A 231 2.68 2.69 10.51
N ALA A 232 3.71 3.48 10.19
CA ALA A 232 5.01 3.42 10.85
C ALA A 232 5.51 4.83 11.12
N ALA A 233 6.12 5.03 12.27
CA ALA A 233 6.85 6.24 12.61
C ALA A 233 8.34 6.01 12.40
N PHE A 234 9.00 7.03 11.86
CA PHE A 234 10.43 7.06 11.63
C PHE A 234 11.02 8.23 12.42
N ASP A 235 12.14 8.01 13.10
CA ASP A 235 13.00 9.12 13.48
C ASP A 235 13.54 9.73 12.18
N LEU A 236 13.41 11.04 12.03
CA LEU A 236 14.06 11.79 10.95
C LEU A 236 15.16 12.65 11.57
N PRO A 237 16.35 12.75 10.97
CA PRO A 237 17.26 13.84 11.34
C PRO A 237 16.56 15.18 11.09
N GLU A 238 16.83 16.17 11.93
CA GLU A 238 16.36 17.54 11.70
C GLU A 238 16.94 18.05 10.37
N PRO A 239 16.11 18.63 9.48
CA PRO A 239 16.61 19.22 8.24
C PRO A 239 17.55 20.38 8.54
N SER A 240 18.66 20.47 7.80
CA SER A 240 19.48 21.68 7.84
C SER A 240 18.74 22.84 7.14
N GLU A 241 19.07 24.10 7.48
CA GLU A 241 18.45 25.27 6.82
C GLU A 241 18.67 25.28 5.30
N VAL A 242 19.77 24.68 4.84
CA VAL A 242 20.11 24.53 3.41
C VAL A 242 19.20 23.51 2.72
N ASP A 243 18.85 22.41 3.41
CA ASP A 243 17.94 21.39 2.86
C ASP A 243 16.51 21.93 2.74
N ALA A 244 16.06 22.73 3.72
CA ALA A 244 14.71 23.29 3.74
C ALA A 244 14.47 24.31 2.61
N THR A 245 15.47 25.14 2.30
CA THR A 245 15.40 26.16 1.26
C THR A 245 15.41 25.56 -0.15
N ALA A 246 16.23 24.53 -0.39
CA ALA A 246 16.28 23.84 -1.68
C ALA A 246 14.97 23.12 -2.06
N ALA A 247 14.20 22.66 -1.07
CA ALA A 247 12.92 21.99 -1.30
C ALA A 247 11.78 22.97 -1.66
N ALA A 248 11.81 24.20 -1.15
CA ALA A 248 10.76 25.19 -1.34
C ALA A 248 10.70 25.76 -2.77
N ASP A 249 11.84 25.82 -3.46
CA ASP A 249 11.97 26.42 -4.79
C ASP A 249 11.87 25.41 -5.94
N ALA A 250 11.75 24.11 -5.64
CA ALA A 250 11.68 23.06 -6.65
C ALA A 250 10.26 22.92 -7.21
N ALA A 251 10.11 22.97 -8.53
CA ALA A 251 8.86 22.60 -9.19
C ALA A 251 8.52 21.13 -8.86
N PRO A 252 7.24 20.80 -8.59
CA PRO A 252 6.86 19.42 -8.28
C PRO A 252 7.14 18.52 -9.49
N PRO A 253 7.54 17.25 -9.26
CA PRO A 253 7.76 16.28 -10.33
C PRO A 253 6.57 16.15 -11.29
N ALA A 254 6.84 15.86 -12.56
CA ALA A 254 5.81 15.76 -13.60
C ALA A 254 4.68 14.76 -13.33
N LEU A 255 4.95 13.73 -12.50
CA LEU A 255 3.96 12.72 -12.11
C LEU A 255 2.94 13.22 -11.07
N PHE A 256 3.15 14.39 -10.46
CA PHE A 256 2.19 14.94 -9.50
C PHE A 256 0.88 15.26 -10.21
N ALA A 257 -0.25 14.88 -9.60
CA ALA A 257 -1.57 15.14 -10.15
C ALA A 257 -1.78 16.63 -10.45
N SER A 258 -1.24 17.55 -9.65
CA SER A 258 -1.31 19.00 -9.90
C SER A 258 -0.72 19.44 -11.25
N GLN A 259 0.09 18.60 -11.89
CA GLN A 259 0.67 18.86 -13.22
C GLN A 259 -0.23 18.40 -14.37
N TRP A 260 -1.26 17.59 -14.10
CA TRP A 260 -2.12 16.98 -15.11
C TRP A 260 -2.99 18.03 -15.81
N PRO A 261 -3.09 18.01 -17.16
CA PRO A 261 -3.87 18.99 -17.92
C PRO A 261 -5.33 19.13 -17.46
N GLU A 262 -5.95 18.03 -17.04
CA GLU A 262 -7.35 17.96 -16.59
C GLU A 262 -7.58 18.78 -15.31
N PHE A 263 -6.53 18.96 -14.50
CA PHE A 263 -6.57 19.77 -13.28
C PHE A 263 -5.98 21.17 -13.49
N ARG A 264 -5.49 21.49 -14.69
CA ARG A 264 -5.03 22.85 -15.03
C ARG A 264 -6.24 23.74 -15.32
N GLY A 265 -6.64 24.53 -14.33
CA GLY A 265 -7.70 25.52 -14.51
C GLY A 265 -8.21 26.11 -13.21
N ARG A 266 -9.12 27.07 -13.33
CA ARG A 266 -9.88 27.60 -12.18
C ARG A 266 -10.94 26.57 -11.82
N GLN A 267 -11.11 26.29 -10.52
CA GLN A 267 -12.23 25.49 -10.01
C GLN A 267 -13.53 25.97 -10.67
N GLN A 268 -14.14 25.12 -11.50
CA GLN A 268 -15.39 25.48 -12.17
C GLN A 268 -16.48 25.62 -11.10
N LYS A 269 -17.22 26.73 -11.10
CA LYS A 269 -18.34 26.86 -10.18
C LYS A 269 -19.43 25.91 -10.67
N LEU A 270 -20.13 25.24 -9.75
CA LEU A 270 -21.25 24.35 -10.09
C LEU A 270 -22.27 25.04 -11.03
N GLY A 271 -22.46 26.35 -10.89
CA GLY A 271 -23.32 27.15 -11.76
C GLY A 271 -22.84 27.32 -13.20
N ASP A 272 -21.54 27.14 -13.48
CA ASP A 272 -20.98 27.21 -14.84
C ASP A 272 -21.30 25.95 -15.65
N LEU A 273 -21.58 24.81 -15.00
CA LEU A 273 -22.03 23.57 -15.65
C LEU A 273 -23.47 23.66 -16.20
N PHE A 274 -24.27 24.61 -15.72
CA PHE A 274 -25.67 24.79 -16.15
C PHE A 274 -25.85 25.95 -17.13
N LYS A 275 -24.79 26.66 -17.48
CA LYS A 275 -24.84 27.69 -18.52
C LYS A 275 -24.76 27.03 -19.89
N ARG A 276 -25.91 26.88 -20.57
CA ARG A 276 -25.96 26.48 -21.98
C ARG A 276 -25.11 27.44 -22.82
N ASN A 277 -24.10 26.92 -23.51
CA ASN A 277 -23.37 27.66 -24.54
C ASN A 277 -24.33 28.03 -25.67
N ALA A 278 -24.74 29.30 -25.74
CA ALA A 278 -25.60 29.84 -26.81
C ALA A 278 -24.88 30.01 -28.17
N GLY A 279 -23.76 29.34 -28.40
CA GLY A 279 -22.87 29.57 -29.55
C GLY A 279 -22.45 28.35 -30.37
N ALA A 280 -22.87 27.14 -30.03
CA ALA A 280 -22.50 25.94 -30.76
C ALA A 280 -23.70 25.36 -31.52
N ASN A 281 -24.16 26.09 -32.54
CA ASN A 281 -25.08 25.54 -33.53
C ASN A 281 -24.74 26.07 -34.93
N ALA A 282 -23.57 25.67 -35.43
CA ALA A 282 -23.23 25.74 -36.85
C ALA A 282 -22.19 24.66 -37.18
N GLY A 283 -22.65 23.56 -37.76
CA GLY A 283 -21.83 22.56 -38.45
C GLY A 283 -21.34 21.41 -37.58
N VAL A 284 -22.06 20.29 -37.59
CA VAL A 284 -21.68 19.06 -38.31
C VAL A 284 -22.82 18.05 -38.10
N ASN A 285 -23.57 17.80 -39.18
CA ASN A 285 -24.35 16.58 -39.34
C ASN A 285 -23.37 15.44 -39.68
N ALA A 286 -23.28 14.41 -38.84
CA ALA A 286 -22.93 13.06 -39.28
C ALA A 286 -23.37 12.05 -38.21
N ASN A 287 -24.49 11.38 -38.50
CA ASN A 287 -24.89 10.04 -38.10
C ASN A 287 -24.31 9.45 -36.81
N LEU A 288 -25.18 9.29 -35.81
CA LEU A 288 -25.26 8.06 -35.01
C LEU A 288 -26.74 7.81 -34.66
N SER A 289 -27.40 7.00 -35.50
CA SER A 289 -28.69 6.39 -35.21
C SER A 289 -28.50 5.17 -34.33
N VAL A 290 -28.93 5.21 -33.07
CA VAL A 290 -29.35 4.00 -32.34
C VAL A 290 -30.49 4.35 -31.39
N GLY A 291 -31.67 3.81 -31.71
CA GLY A 291 -32.54 3.11 -30.77
C GLY A 291 -33.20 3.92 -29.65
N SER A 292 -34.36 4.50 -29.96
CA SER A 292 -35.43 4.78 -29.00
C SER A 292 -36.03 3.48 -28.44
N ASN A 293 -36.20 3.43 -27.12
CA ASN A 293 -37.40 2.99 -26.39
C ASN A 293 -37.03 2.62 -24.96
N VAL A 294 -37.47 3.40 -23.96
CA VAL A 294 -38.42 2.94 -22.91
C VAL A 294 -39.08 4.19 -22.32
N ALA A 295 -40.42 4.14 -22.26
CA ALA A 295 -41.31 5.18 -21.76
C ALA A 295 -41.11 5.46 -20.26
N ALA A 296 -41.22 6.74 -19.91
CA ALA A 296 -41.42 7.21 -18.55
C ALA A 296 -42.92 7.16 -18.24
N ASP A 297 -43.29 6.52 -17.14
CA ASP A 297 -44.55 6.80 -16.44
C ASP A 297 -44.21 7.55 -15.16
N ALA A 298 -44.77 8.75 -15.06
CA ALA A 298 -44.65 9.65 -13.93
C ALA A 298 -45.93 9.58 -13.08
N ASN A 299 -45.76 9.35 -11.79
CA ASN A 299 -46.69 9.78 -10.75
C ASN A 299 -45.86 9.81 -9.45
N GLY A 300 -45.64 10.92 -8.76
CA GLY A 300 -46.65 11.84 -8.22
C GLY A 300 -46.77 11.53 -6.73
N GLY A 301 -46.27 12.40 -5.85
CA GLY A 301 -46.45 12.23 -4.40
C GLY A 301 -45.43 12.95 -3.53
N ALA A 302 -45.69 14.23 -3.25
CA ALA A 302 -45.05 14.97 -2.18
C ALA A 302 -45.50 14.43 -0.81
N ASN A 303 -44.57 14.27 0.14
CA ASN A 303 -44.87 14.55 1.54
C ASN A 303 -43.62 14.87 2.35
N GLY A 304 -43.70 15.94 3.13
CA GLY A 304 -42.61 16.43 3.97
C GLY A 304 -42.45 15.62 5.24
N ASN A 305 -41.21 15.59 5.76
CA ASN A 305 -41.01 15.47 7.19
C ASN A 305 -39.68 16.08 7.63
N ARG A 306 -39.75 17.13 8.44
CA ARG A 306 -38.61 17.72 9.15
C ARG A 306 -38.23 16.77 10.29
N LYS A 307 -36.97 16.31 10.36
CA LYS A 307 -36.39 15.76 11.59
C LYS A 307 -35.02 16.39 11.90
N ARG A 308 -34.89 16.66 13.20
CA ARG A 308 -33.91 17.41 13.98
C ARG A 308 -32.44 17.12 13.63
N ALA A 309 -31.66 18.20 13.56
CA ALA A 309 -30.20 18.17 13.58
C ALA A 309 -29.69 17.76 14.97
N ALA A 310 -28.78 16.79 15.01
CA ALA A 310 -27.97 16.47 16.19
C ALA A 310 -26.73 17.37 16.21
N ALA A 311 -26.40 17.91 17.38
CA ALA A 311 -25.28 18.82 17.60
C ALA A 311 -23.92 18.10 17.44
N ALA A 312 -22.97 18.78 16.80
CA ALA A 312 -21.60 18.31 16.64
C ALA A 312 -20.81 18.38 17.97
N PRO A 313 -19.94 17.40 18.27
CA PRO A 313 -19.08 17.44 19.46
C PRO A 313 -17.92 18.47 19.30
N PRO A 314 -17.39 19.01 20.42
CA PRO A 314 -16.35 20.05 20.38
C PRO A 314 -14.98 19.49 19.97
N PRO A 315 -14.09 20.33 19.39
CA PRO A 315 -12.79 19.89 18.90
C PRO A 315 -11.77 19.64 20.03
N PRO A 316 -10.85 18.67 19.87
CA PRO A 316 -9.78 18.40 20.83
C PRO A 316 -8.66 19.46 20.79
N PRO A 317 -7.87 19.59 21.87
CA PRO A 317 -6.91 20.68 22.05
C PRO A 317 -5.69 20.55 21.13
N LYS A 318 -5.23 21.71 20.63
CA LYS A 318 -4.09 21.85 19.70
C LYS A 318 -2.77 21.43 20.36
N LYS A 319 -2.18 20.32 19.91
CA LYS A 319 -0.74 20.07 19.98
C LYS A 319 -0.23 19.81 18.57
N LYS A 320 0.73 20.62 18.12
CA LYS A 320 1.36 20.49 16.79
C LYS A 320 2.15 19.18 16.75
N ARG A 321 1.62 18.20 16.05
CA ARG A 321 2.33 17.01 15.58
C ARG A 321 2.02 16.91 14.09
N VAL A 322 3.06 16.91 13.26
CA VAL A 322 2.91 16.71 11.81
C VAL A 322 2.76 15.21 11.61
N THR A 323 1.55 14.78 11.27
CA THR A 323 1.22 13.40 10.90
C THR A 323 1.04 13.37 9.39
N LEU A 324 1.88 12.62 8.68
CA LEU A 324 1.66 12.32 7.27
C LEU A 324 0.61 11.20 7.20
N HIS A 325 -0.53 11.50 6.57
CA HIS A 325 -1.59 10.53 6.27
C HIS A 325 -1.51 10.18 4.78
N SER A 326 -1.58 8.90 4.45
CA SER A 326 -1.87 8.37 3.10
C SER A 326 -3.36 8.23 2.89
#